data_AF-A0AAD9R3S3-F1
#
_entry.id   AF-A0AAD9R3S3-F1
#
_cell.length_a   1.000
_cell.length_b   1.000
_cell.length_c   1.000
_cell.angle_alpha   90.00
_cell.angle_beta   90.00
_cell.angle_gamma   90.00
#
_symmetry.space_group_name_H-M   'P 1'
#
loop_
_entity.id
_entity.type
_entity.pdbx_description
1 polymer ?
#
loop_
_entity_poly.entity_id
_entity_poly.type
_entity_poly.pdbx_seq_one_letter_code
_entity_poly.pdbx_strand_id
1 'polypeptide(L)'
;MWEKIKLPKNYERALELIDEHLIYWPRYIIHKCKQRYTKIVQRKALIAAQLENSIEKELLERLKKGTYGDIYNIPSTAFENVLEKEEIEEEEEEEEEEEEEDIQMEEEQETESEVEADQTQEKPKRSAGRKARVEIEYEEETETKIAKLKA
;
A
#
# COMPACT_ATOMS: atom_id res chain seq x y z
N MET A 1 0.58 7.18 23.77
CA MET A 1 1.72 7.75 23.01
C MET A 1 1.99 6.80 21.84
N TRP A 2 2.27 7.30 20.62
CA TRP A 2 2.53 6.46 19.44
C TRP A 2 3.99 6.59 19.00
N GLU A 3 4.58 5.50 18.55
CA GLU A 3 5.93 5.44 18.00
C GLU A 3 5.87 5.38 16.46
N LYS A 4 6.77 6.08 15.76
CA LYS A 4 6.84 6.10 14.30
C LYS A 4 8.08 5.34 13.84
N ILE A 5 7.88 4.31 13.02
CA ILE A 5 8.96 3.47 12.48
C ILE A 5 9.14 3.79 10.99
N LYS A 6 10.38 3.90 10.54
CA LYS A 6 10.71 4.12 9.11
C LYS A 6 10.80 2.77 8.41
N LEU A 7 9.99 2.58 7.37
CA LEU A 7 10.05 1.39 6.51
C LEU A 7 11.18 1.55 5.47
N PRO A 8 11.91 0.46 5.13
CA PRO A 8 12.92 0.47 4.09
C PRO A 8 12.32 0.66 2.69
N LYS A 9 13.17 0.97 1.70
CA LYS A 9 12.76 1.08 0.28
C LYS A 9 12.43 -0.28 -0.35
N ASN A 10 13.12 -1.34 0.08
CA ASN A 10 12.86 -2.70 -0.40
C ASN A 10 11.51 -3.17 0.14
N TYR A 11 10.59 -3.52 -0.76
CA TYR A 11 9.22 -3.90 -0.45
C TYR A 11 9.16 -5.12 0.49
N GLU A 12 9.88 -6.19 0.16
CA GLU A 12 9.92 -7.43 0.94
C GLU A 12 10.37 -7.18 2.38
N ARG A 13 11.50 -6.48 2.54
CA ARG A 13 12.05 -6.15 3.87
C ARG A 13 11.11 -5.23 4.67
N ALA A 14 10.31 -4.40 4.01
CA ALA A 14 9.32 -3.58 4.69
C ALA A 14 8.15 -4.43 5.20
N LEU A 15 7.72 -5.45 4.46
CA LEU A 15 6.68 -6.39 4.90
C LEU A 15 7.14 -7.23 6.09
N GLU A 16 8.36 -7.77 6.05
CA GLU A 16 8.96 -8.51 7.17
C GLU A 16 8.99 -7.64 8.44
N LEU A 17 9.40 -6.38 8.29
CA LEU A 17 9.47 -5.44 9.41
C LEU A 17 8.08 -5.12 9.97
N ILE A 18 7.04 -5.06 9.13
CA ILE A 18 5.65 -4.95 9.58
C ILE A 18 5.24 -6.19 10.39
N ASP A 19 5.57 -7.39 9.92
CA ASP A 19 5.27 -8.63 10.64
C ASP A 19 5.96 -8.70 12.01
N GLU A 20 7.24 -8.33 12.06
CA GLU A 20 8.04 -8.32 13.30
C GLU A 20 7.45 -7.34 14.33
N HIS A 21 7.16 -6.10 13.93
CA HIS A 21 6.66 -5.08 14.84
C HIS A 21 5.21 -5.30 15.27
N LEU A 22 4.40 -5.97 14.45
CA LEU A 22 3.00 -6.25 14.75
C LEU A 22 2.75 -7.69 15.24
N ILE A 23 3.79 -8.43 15.65
CA ILE A 23 3.69 -9.85 16.04
C ILE A 23 2.64 -10.15 17.13
N TYR A 24 2.40 -9.22 18.05
CA TYR A 24 1.43 -9.37 19.15
C TYR A 24 0.01 -8.95 18.78
N TRP A 25 -0.22 -8.44 17.58
CA TRP A 25 -1.52 -7.98 17.13
C TRP A 25 -2.29 -9.08 16.39
N PRO A 26 -3.63 -9.01 16.37
CA PRO A 26 -4.45 -9.91 15.56
C PRO A 26 -4.04 -9.88 14.08
N ARG A 27 -4.04 -11.06 13.43
CA ARG A 27 -3.64 -11.24 12.02
C ARG A 27 -4.33 -10.27 11.07
N TYR A 28 -5.62 -9.99 11.28
CA TYR A 28 -6.39 -9.07 10.45
C TYR A 28 -5.79 -7.64 10.44
N ILE A 29 -5.23 -7.17 11.55
CA ILE A 29 -4.62 -5.83 11.63
C ILE A 29 -3.31 -5.82 10.83
N ILE A 30 -2.51 -6.88 10.97
CA ILE A 30 -1.26 -7.05 10.22
C ILE A 30 -1.57 -7.04 8.72
N HIS A 31 -2.56 -7.81 8.30
CA HIS A 31 -2.99 -7.89 6.90
C HIS A 31 -3.44 -6.52 6.35
N LYS A 32 -4.31 -5.80 7.07
CA LYS A 32 -4.72 -4.44 6.65
C LYS A 32 -3.55 -3.45 6.58
N CYS A 33 -2.58 -3.56 7.49
CA CYS A 33 -1.38 -2.73 7.44
C CYS A 33 -0.53 -3.04 6.19
N LYS A 34 -0.39 -4.31 5.81
CA LYS A 34 0.29 -4.72 4.58
C LYS A 34 -0.43 -4.21 3.34
N GLN A 35 -1.73 -4.44 3.21
CA GLN A 35 -2.54 -3.92 2.10
C GLN A 35 -2.38 -2.40 1.95
N ARG A 36 -2.50 -1.65 3.05
CA ARG A 36 -2.31 -0.20 3.02
C ARG A 36 -0.92 0.20 2.55
N TYR A 37 0.11 -0.55 2.94
CA TYR A 37 1.47 -0.29 2.48
C TYR A 37 1.60 -0.54 0.98
N THR A 38 1.07 -1.66 0.47
CA THR A 38 1.03 -2.00 -0.96
C THR A 38 0.38 -0.90 -1.79
N LYS A 39 -0.82 -0.45 -1.43
CA LYS A 39 -1.53 0.65 -2.12
C LYS A 39 -0.72 1.94 -2.18
N ILE A 40 0.01 2.27 -1.10
CA ILE A 40 0.86 3.47 -1.07
C ILE A 40 2.07 3.32 -2.00
N VAL A 41 2.65 2.13 -2.09
CA VAL A 41 3.79 1.86 -2.98
C VAL A 41 3.35 1.90 -4.44
N GLN A 42 2.26 1.22 -4.79
CA GLN A 42 1.68 1.24 -6.16
C GLN A 42 1.36 2.67 -6.60
N ARG A 43 0.66 3.46 -5.77
CA ARG A 43 0.35 4.86 -6.09
C ARG A 43 1.61 5.70 -6.36
N LYS A 44 2.70 5.45 -5.63
CA LYS A 44 3.96 6.16 -5.85
C LYS A 44 4.64 5.75 -7.16
N ALA A 45 4.51 4.48 -7.53
CA ALA A 45 5.02 3.98 -8.80
C ALA A 45 4.25 4.60 -9.97
N LEU A 46 2.91 4.58 -9.93
CA LEU A 46 2.05 5.20 -10.95
C LEU A 46 2.38 6.69 -11.15
N ILE A 47 2.46 7.47 -10.06
CA ILE A 47 2.81 8.90 -10.15
C ILE A 47 4.21 9.10 -10.76
N ALA A 48 5.16 8.20 -10.51
CA ALA A 48 6.49 8.29 -11.10
C ALA A 48 6.44 8.02 -12.61
N ALA A 49 5.71 6.99 -13.05
CA ALA A 49 5.51 6.68 -14.47
C ALA A 49 4.84 7.84 -15.22
N GLN A 50 3.73 8.36 -14.68
CA GLN A 50 3.05 9.52 -15.28
C GLN A 50 3.98 10.75 -15.39
N LEU A 51 4.86 10.93 -14.40
CA LEU A 51 5.84 12.00 -14.43
C LEU A 51 6.88 11.77 -15.55
N GLU A 52 7.37 10.55 -15.72
CA GLU A 52 8.30 10.18 -16.80
C GLU A 52 7.69 10.46 -18.17
N ASN A 53 6.45 10.01 -18.43
CA ASN A 53 5.73 10.27 -19.69
C ASN A 53 5.55 11.77 -19.95
N SER A 54 5.24 12.55 -18.90
CA SER A 54 5.10 14.01 -19.03
C SER A 54 6.41 14.70 -19.38
N ILE A 55 7.53 14.21 -18.84
CA ILE A 55 8.86 14.73 -19.13
C ILE A 55 9.26 14.40 -20.57
N GLU A 56 8.98 13.18 -21.03
CA GLU A 56 9.27 12.73 -22.40
C GLU A 56 8.51 13.55 -23.44
N LYS A 57 7.19 13.73 -23.25
CA LYS A 57 6.35 14.59 -24.11
C LYS A 57 6.88 16.03 -24.18
N GLU A 58 7.25 16.62 -23.04
CA GLU A 58 7.86 17.96 -23.03
C GLU A 58 9.21 18.01 -23.78
N LEU A 59 10.05 16.98 -23.65
CA LEU A 59 11.33 16.90 -24.34
C LEU A 59 11.13 16.76 -25.86
N LEU A 60 10.19 15.93 -26.30
CA LEU A 60 9.84 15.74 -27.71
C LEU A 60 9.29 17.03 -28.32
N GLU A 61 8.39 17.72 -27.62
CA GLU A 61 7.88 19.03 -28.06
C GLU A 61 9.00 20.06 -28.24
N ARG A 62 9.95 20.11 -27.29
CA ARG A 62 11.10 21.02 -27.36
C ARG A 62 12.02 20.70 -28.54
N LEU A 63 12.19 19.41 -28.83
CA LEU A 63 12.92 18.93 -30.01
C LEU A 63 12.20 19.37 -31.30
N LYS A 64 10.89 19.13 -31.40
CA LYS A 64 10.04 19.48 -32.55
C LYS A 64 9.96 20.98 -32.81
N LYS A 65 9.98 21.81 -31.75
CA LYS A 65 10.01 23.29 -31.86
C LYS A 65 11.31 23.82 -32.50
N GLY A 66 12.28 22.96 -32.80
CA GLY A 66 13.48 23.33 -33.56
C GLY A 66 14.42 24.27 -32.79
N THR A 67 14.36 24.24 -31.45
CA THR A 67 15.19 25.08 -30.58
C THR A 67 16.68 24.73 -30.67
N TYR A 68 16.99 23.49 -31.05
CA TYR A 68 18.33 23.02 -31.40
C TYR A 68 18.59 23.28 -32.88
N GLY A 69 18.82 24.55 -33.23
CA GLY A 69 19.05 24.98 -34.61
C GLY A 69 20.20 24.22 -35.28
N ASP A 70 19.90 23.57 -36.41
CA ASP A 70 20.81 23.02 -37.44
C ASP A 70 21.92 22.03 -37.02
N ILE A 71 22.04 21.66 -35.74
CA ILE A 71 23.12 20.75 -35.28
C ILE A 71 22.83 19.29 -35.65
N TYR A 72 21.56 18.94 -35.92
CA TYR A 72 21.15 17.56 -36.22
C TYR A 72 20.33 17.48 -37.51
N ASN A 73 20.95 16.93 -38.57
CA ASN A 73 20.28 16.51 -39.81
C ASN A 73 19.64 15.12 -39.61
N ILE A 74 18.71 15.03 -38.66
CA ILE A 74 17.94 13.79 -38.46
C ILE A 74 17.02 13.66 -39.68
N PRO A 75 17.10 12.56 -40.46
CA PRO A 75 16.22 12.38 -41.60
C PRO A 75 14.77 12.35 -41.10
N SER A 76 13.91 13.20 -41.65
CA SER A 76 12.50 13.33 -41.25
C SER A 76 11.76 12.00 -41.26
N THR A 77 12.13 11.09 -42.16
CA THR A 77 11.55 9.74 -42.27
C THR A 77 11.88 8.83 -41.08
N ALA A 78 13.04 9.00 -40.44
CA ALA A 78 13.36 8.23 -39.23
C ALA A 78 12.59 8.75 -38.01
N PHE A 79 12.26 10.05 -38.00
CA PHE A 79 11.46 10.66 -36.96
C PHE A 79 9.97 10.34 -37.14
N GLU A 80 9.44 10.44 -38.37
CA GLU A 80 8.06 10.11 -38.71
C GLU A 80 7.74 8.63 -38.42
N ASN A 81 8.63 7.70 -38.77
CA ASN A 81 8.44 6.29 -38.46
C ASN A 81 8.53 5.96 -36.96
N VAL A 82 9.29 6.74 -36.17
CA VAL A 82 9.34 6.59 -34.71
C VAL A 82 8.06 7.16 -34.12
N LEU A 83 7.58 8.31 -34.61
CA LEU A 83 6.35 8.94 -34.15
C LEU A 83 5.10 8.09 -34.41
N GLU A 84 4.98 7.48 -35.60
CA GLU A 84 3.89 6.54 -35.90
C GLU A 84 3.93 5.30 -35.00
N LYS A 85 5.13 4.85 -34.63
CA LYS A 85 5.31 3.70 -33.74
C LYS A 85 5.03 4.05 -32.28
N GLU A 86 5.37 5.27 -31.87
CA GLU A 86 5.17 5.81 -30.54
C GLU A 86 3.69 6.15 -30.30
N GLU A 87 2.94 6.66 -31.29
CA GLU A 87 1.48 6.84 -31.17
C GLU A 87 0.76 5.49 -30.99
N ILE A 88 1.24 4.43 -31.65
CA ILE A 88 0.70 3.07 -31.48
C ILE A 88 1.12 2.48 -30.13
N GLU A 89 2.37 2.69 -29.68
CA GLU A 89 2.83 2.25 -28.37
C GLU A 89 2.13 3.02 -27.23
N GLU A 90 1.82 4.31 -27.40
CA GLU A 90 1.02 5.08 -26.43
C GLU A 90 -0.43 4.55 -26.35
N GLU A 91 -1.06 4.20 -27.48
CA GLU A 91 -2.40 3.59 -27.49
C GLU A 91 -2.39 2.20 -26.82
N GLU A 92 -1.37 1.38 -27.09
CA GLU A 92 -1.21 0.06 -26.46
C GLU A 92 -0.91 0.17 -24.95
N GLU A 93 -0.06 1.12 -24.53
CA GLU A 93 0.24 1.38 -23.11
C GLU A 93 -0.97 1.89 -22.33
N GLU A 94 -1.81 2.77 -22.93
CA GLU A 94 -3.05 3.22 -22.29
C GLU A 94 -4.05 2.06 -22.10
N GLU A 95 -4.17 1.15 -23.08
CA GLU A 95 -5.00 -0.06 -22.95
C GLU A 95 -4.46 -1.00 -21.86
N GLU A 96 -3.14 -1.22 -21.79
CA GLU A 96 -2.51 -2.04 -20.74
C GLU A 96 -2.67 -1.42 -19.33
N GLU A 97 -2.56 -0.09 -19.20
CA GLU A 97 -2.80 0.61 -17.93
C GLU A 97 -4.26 0.45 -17.45
N GLU A 98 -5.24 0.53 -18.35
CA GLU A 98 -6.66 0.29 -18.02
C GLU A 98 -6.90 -1.16 -17.55
N GLU A 99 -6.30 -2.14 -18.24
CA GLU A 99 -6.38 -3.55 -17.84
C GLU A 99 -5.74 -3.81 -16.46
N GLU A 100 -4.57 -3.23 -16.18
CA GLU A 100 -3.92 -3.34 -14.86
C GLU A 100 -4.74 -2.68 -13.74
N GLU A 101 -5.39 -1.54 -13.99
CA GLU A 101 -6.28 -0.90 -13.03
C GLU A 101 -7.50 -1.79 -12.69
N ASP A 102 -8.10 -2.42 -13.70
CA ASP A 102 -9.22 -3.34 -13.52
C ASP A 102 -8.82 -4.59 -12.70
N ILE A 103 -7.65 -5.19 -13.00
CA ILE A 103 -7.11 -6.32 -12.25
C ILE A 103 -6.85 -5.93 -10.78
N GLN A 104 -6.33 -4.73 -10.55
CA GLN A 104 -6.06 -4.23 -9.20
C GLN A 104 -7.36 -4.00 -8.42
N MET A 105 -8.42 -3.52 -9.08
CA MET A 105 -9.75 -3.43 -8.45
C MET A 105 -10.32 -4.80 -8.07
N GLU A 106 -10.16 -5.82 -8.92
CA GLU A 106 -10.60 -7.19 -8.62
C GLU A 106 -9.83 -7.79 -7.43
N GLU A 107 -8.50 -7.63 -7.38
CA GLU A 107 -7.66 -8.13 -6.29
C GLU A 107 -7.99 -7.45 -4.94
N GLU A 108 -8.30 -6.14 -4.98
CA GLU A 108 -8.80 -5.42 -3.81
C GLU A 108 -10.14 -5.98 -3.31
N GLN A 109 -11.05 -6.35 -4.22
CA GLN A 109 -12.35 -6.90 -3.88
C GLN A 109 -12.25 -8.33 -3.31
N GLU A 110 -11.39 -9.18 -3.90
CA GLU A 110 -11.13 -10.53 -3.39
C GLU A 110 -10.54 -10.50 -1.98
N THR A 111 -9.53 -9.65 -1.76
CA THR A 111 -8.91 -9.54 -0.43
C THR A 111 -9.86 -8.96 0.62
N GLU A 112 -10.79 -8.06 0.25
CA GLU A 112 -11.86 -7.65 1.17
C GLU A 112 -12.78 -8.82 1.54
N SER A 113 -13.12 -9.68 0.57
CA SER A 113 -13.96 -10.86 0.79
C SER A 113 -13.31 -11.90 1.71
N GLU A 114 -12.00 -12.13 1.59
CA GLU A 114 -11.27 -13.05 2.46
C GLU A 114 -11.20 -12.55 3.91
N VAL A 115 -11.04 -11.23 4.09
CA VAL A 115 -10.99 -10.60 5.41
C VAL A 115 -12.39 -10.58 6.06
N GLU A 116 -13.47 -10.58 5.28
CA GLU A 116 -14.83 -10.83 5.79
C GLU A 116 -15.04 -12.29 6.19
N ALA A 117 -14.53 -13.25 5.41
CA ALA A 117 -14.64 -14.67 5.73
C ALA A 117 -13.94 -15.02 7.06
N ASP A 118 -12.78 -14.44 7.36
CA ASP A 118 -12.08 -14.64 8.63
C ASP A 118 -12.83 -14.05 9.85
N GLN A 119 -13.73 -13.07 9.64
CA GLN A 119 -14.62 -12.54 10.69
C GLN A 119 -15.78 -13.48 11.07
N THR A 120 -16.03 -14.55 10.30
CA THR A 120 -17.18 -15.46 10.52
C THR A 120 -16.88 -16.69 11.38
N GLN A 121 -15.64 -16.88 11.85
CA GLN A 121 -15.34 -17.88 12.90
C GLN A 121 -15.90 -17.40 14.26
N GLU A 122 -17.12 -17.86 14.55
CA GLU A 122 -17.99 -17.73 15.73
C GLU A 122 -17.65 -16.70 16.82
N LYS A 123 -18.43 -15.62 16.88
CA LYS A 123 -18.71 -14.92 18.15
C LYS A 123 -19.52 -15.88 19.05
N PRO A 124 -19.14 -16.12 20.33
CA PRO A 124 -19.99 -16.91 21.23
C PRO A 124 -21.36 -16.23 21.37
N LYS A 125 -22.43 -17.00 21.15
CA LYS A 125 -23.82 -16.52 21.30
C LYS A 125 -24.00 -15.97 22.70
N ARG A 126 -24.17 -14.64 22.83
CA ARG A 126 -24.56 -14.01 24.09
C ARG A 126 -25.97 -14.46 24.41
N SER A 127 -26.12 -15.50 25.24
CA SER A 127 -27.40 -15.80 25.87
C SER A 127 -27.85 -14.55 26.63
N ALA A 128 -29.06 -14.08 26.35
CA ALA A 128 -29.68 -12.96 27.05
C ALA A 128 -29.96 -13.34 28.52
N GLY A 129 -28.91 -13.36 29.34
CA GLY A 129 -28.97 -13.49 30.79
C GLY A 129 -28.58 -12.16 31.41
N ARG A 130 -29.39 -11.70 32.37
CA ARG A 130 -29.24 -10.45 33.12
C ARG A 130 -27.76 -10.18 33.44
N LYS A 131 -27.22 -9.02 33.05
CA LYS A 131 -25.86 -8.63 33.40
C LYS A 131 -25.76 -8.55 34.92
N ALA A 132 -25.11 -9.52 35.56
CA ALA A 132 -24.65 -9.37 36.92
C ALA A 132 -23.58 -8.28 36.92
N ARG A 133 -23.84 -7.17 37.63
CA ARG A 133 -22.84 -6.14 37.90
C ARG A 133 -21.79 -6.77 38.81
N VAL A 134 -20.64 -7.13 38.24
CA VAL A 134 -19.46 -7.50 39.02
C VAL A 134 -18.77 -6.18 39.37
N GLU A 135 -18.88 -5.76 40.62
CA GLU A 135 -17.99 -4.75 41.20
C GLU A 135 -16.61 -5.40 41.31
N ILE A 136 -15.67 -4.90 40.50
CA ILE A 136 -14.25 -5.20 40.69
C ILE A 136 -13.80 -4.24 41.78
N GLU A 137 -13.86 -4.69 43.04
CA GLU A 137 -13.08 -4.06 44.10
C GLU A 137 -11.61 -4.27 43.74
N TYR A 138 -10.92 -3.18 43.41
CA TYR A 138 -9.46 -3.19 43.39
C TYR A 138 -9.03 -3.34 44.86
N GLU A 139 -8.49 -4.49 45.24
CA GLU A 139 -7.69 -4.57 46.46
C GLU A 139 -6.46 -3.69 46.24
N GLU A 140 -6.43 -2.50 46.83
CA GLU A 140 -5.16 -1.84 47.12
C GLU A 140 -4.43 -2.76 48.10
N GLU A 141 -3.43 -3.51 47.60
CA GLU A 141 -2.56 -4.32 48.42
C GLU A 141 -1.81 -3.41 49.39
N THR A 142 -2.39 -3.19 50.57
CA THR A 142 -1.67 -2.51 51.65
C THR A 142 -0.46 -3.35 52.06
N GLU A 143 0.69 -2.69 52.18
CA GLU A 143 2.06 -3.19 52.31
C GLU A 143 2.30 -4.18 53.48
N THR A 144 1.28 -4.54 54.25
CA THR A 144 1.35 -5.42 55.41
C THR A 144 1.57 -6.90 55.06
N LYS A 145 1.25 -7.34 53.83
CA LYS A 145 1.50 -8.73 53.37
C LYS A 145 2.97 -8.97 52.99
N ILE A 146 3.73 -7.94 52.60
CA ILE A 146 5.16 -8.07 52.26
C ILE A 146 6.02 -8.28 53.53
N ALA A 147 5.58 -7.75 54.68
CA ALA A 147 6.32 -7.86 55.94
C ALA A 147 6.27 -9.26 56.60
N LYS A 148 5.27 -10.10 56.28
CA LYS A 148 5.11 -11.44 56.89
C LYS A 148 5.89 -12.56 56.18
N LEU A 149 6.58 -12.26 55.09
CA LEU A 149 7.42 -13.23 54.34
C LEU A 149 8.93 -13.02 54.54
N LYS A 150 9.33 -12.11 55.44
CA LYS A 150 10.74 -11.86 55.83
C LYS A 150 10.95 -11.87 57.35
N ALA A 151 10.29 -12.79 58.05
CA ALA A 151 10.60 -13.12 59.45
C ALA A 151 10.80 -14.63 59.58
#